data_AF-A0A2R9SW69-F1
#
_entry.id   AF-A0A2R9SW69-F1
#
_cell.length_a   1.000
_cell.length_b   1.000
_cell.length_c   1.000
_cell.angle_alpha   90.00
_cell.angle_beta   90.00
_cell.angle_gamma   90.00
#
_symmetry.space_group_name_H-M   'P 1'
#
loop_
_entity.id
_entity.type
_entity.pdbx_description
1 polymer ?
#
loop_
_entity_poly.entity_id
_entity_poly.type
_entity_poly.pdbx_seq_one_letter_code
_entity_poly.pdbx_strand_id
1 'polypeptide(L)' 'MGTPENKDLLMQHELAVMEGILESKEQYRKIVKAGIAKWVKDFQEGRIEIKTADDLKKLIEIDIELQKDGFD' A
#
# COMPACT_ATOMS: atom_id res chain seq x y z
N MET A 1 10.79 38.81 0.88
CA MET A 1 9.88 38.21 -0.13
C MET A 1 10.64 37.10 -0.83
N GLY A 2 10.11 35.87 -0.90
CA GLY A 2 10.77 34.77 -1.60
C GLY A 2 10.80 35.02 -3.11
N THR A 3 11.96 34.84 -3.74
CA THR A 3 12.15 35.00 -5.18
C THR A 3 11.42 33.88 -5.95
N PRO A 4 11.02 34.11 -7.22
CA PRO A 4 10.34 33.10 -8.04
C PRO A 4 11.09 31.76 -8.14
N GLU A 5 12.42 31.81 -8.19
CA GLU A 5 13.31 30.64 -8.22
C GLU A 5 13.18 29.77 -6.96
N ASN A 6 12.94 30.39 -5.80
CA ASN A 6 12.78 29.69 -4.53
C ASN A 6 11.43 28.94 -4.47
N LYS A 7 10.39 29.48 -5.12
CA LYS A 7 9.09 28.80 -5.25
C LYS A 7 9.18 27.59 -6.17
N ASP A 8 9.91 27.70 -7.28
CA ASP A 8 10.06 26.61 -8.24
C ASP A 8 10.86 25.44 -7.64
N LEU A 9 11.94 25.75 -6.90
CA LEU A 9 12.70 24.75 -6.13
C LEU A 9 11.87 24.04 -5.06
N LEU A 10 11.03 24.79 -4.32
CA LEU A 10 10.13 24.20 -3.32
C LEU A 10 9.12 23.25 -3.98
N MET A 11 8.56 23.66 -5.11
CA MET A 11 7.56 22.88 -5.85
C MET A 11 8.16 21.60 -6.44
N GLN A 12 9.40 21.65 -6.96
CA GLN A 12 10.13 20.46 -7.41
C GLN A 12 10.45 19.50 -6.26
N HIS A 13 10.79 20.02 -5.08
CA HIS A 13 11.02 19.20 -3.91
C HIS A 13 9.76 18.47 -3.46
N GLU A 14 8.62 19.16 -3.40
CA GLU A 14 7.32 18.58 -3.05
C GLU A 14 6.90 17.48 -4.04
N LEU A 15 7.13 17.67 -5.35
CA LEU A 15 6.89 16.65 -6.37
C LEU A 15 7.77 15.41 -6.17
N ALA A 16 9.07 15.58 -5.92
CA ALA A 16 9.98 14.46 -5.69
C ALA A 16 9.61 13.66 -4.42
N VAL A 17 9.15 14.35 -3.38
CA VAL A 17 8.63 13.70 -2.16
C VAL A 17 7.37 12.91 -2.46
N MET A 18 6.42 13.47 -3.22
CA MET A 18 5.20 12.77 -3.65
C MET A 18 5.51 11.54 -4.50
N GLU A 19 6.44 11.63 -5.46
CA GLU A 19 6.86 10.50 -6.27
C GLU A 19 7.45 9.37 -5.42
N GLY A 20 8.32 9.70 -4.45
CA GLY A 20 8.88 8.70 -3.53
C GLY A 20 7.83 8.01 -2.65
N ILE A 21 6.79 8.75 -2.23
CA ILE A 21 5.65 8.18 -1.49
C ILE A 21 4.85 7.23 -2.40
N LEU A 22 4.58 7.63 -3.64
CA LEU A 22 3.83 6.81 -4.60
C LEU A 22 4.56 5.52 -4.95
N GLU A 23 5.88 5.60 -5.18
CA GLU A 23 6.73 4.43 -5.45
C GLU A 23 6.73 3.47 -4.27
N SER A 24 6.89 3.98 -3.05
CA SER A 24 6.84 3.18 -1.83
C SER A 24 5.49 2.48 -1.67
N LYS A 25 4.38 3.20 -1.87
CA LYS A 25 3.01 2.64 -1.85
C LYS A 25 2.82 1.55 -2.92
N GLU A 26 3.42 1.69 -4.10
CA GLU A 26 3.38 0.66 -5.13
C GLU A 26 4.16 -0.61 -4.73
N GLN A 27 5.35 -0.44 -4.14
CA GLN A 27 6.16 -1.56 -3.63
C GLN A 27 5.42 -2.32 -2.52
N TYR A 28 4.82 -1.62 -1.56
CA TYR A 28 3.99 -2.24 -0.52
C TYR A 28 2.81 -3.01 -1.12
N ARG A 29 2.10 -2.43 -2.10
CA ARG A 29 1.01 -3.13 -2.80
C ARG A 29 1.47 -4.43 -3.48
N LYS A 30 2.66 -4.45 -4.09
CA LYS A 30 3.22 -5.68 -4.68
C LYS A 30 3.49 -6.75 -3.63
N ILE A 31 4.06 -6.37 -2.49
CA ILE A 31 4.34 -7.29 -1.38
C ILE A 31 3.04 -7.87 -0.81
N VAL A 32 2.04 -7.02 -0.57
CA VAL A 32 0.73 -7.43 -0.04
C VAL A 32 0.04 -8.39 -1.00
N LYS A 33 0.00 -8.08 -2.31
CA LYS A 33 -0.56 -8.99 -3.32
C LYS A 33 0.14 -10.35 -3.35
N ALA A 34 1.48 -10.37 -3.26
CA ALA A 34 2.24 -11.61 -3.20
C ALA A 34 1.94 -12.41 -1.92
N GLY A 35 1.80 -11.72 -0.78
CA GLY A 35 1.40 -12.31 0.49
C GLY A 35 0.01 -12.95 0.44
N ILE A 36 -0.99 -12.23 -0.09
CA ILE A 36 -2.35 -12.75 -0.28
C ILE A 36 -2.33 -13.97 -1.21
N ALA A 37 -1.63 -13.90 -2.34
CA ALA A 37 -1.55 -15.02 -3.29
C ALA A 37 -0.93 -16.28 -2.65
N LYS A 38 0.13 -16.11 -1.85
CA LYS A 38 0.76 -17.20 -1.11
C LYS A 38 -0.18 -17.76 -0.05
N TRP A 39 -0.86 -16.90 0.70
CA TRP A 39 -1.83 -17.29 1.71
C TRP A 39 -3.00 -18.08 1.10
N VAL A 40 -3.59 -17.61 0.00
CA VAL A 40 -4.65 -18.33 -0.73
C VAL A 40 -4.18 -19.72 -1.16
N LYS A 41 -2.94 -19.82 -1.67
CA LYS A 41 -2.35 -21.10 -2.08
C LYS A 41 -2.19 -22.06 -0.89
N ASP A 42 -1.65 -21.57 0.22
CA ASP A 42 -1.47 -22.39 1.43
C ASP A 42 -2.80 -22.85 2.03
N PHE A 43 -3.86 -22.04 1.90
CA PHE A 43 -5.21 -22.43 2.29
C PHE A 43 -5.76 -23.55 1.41
N GLN A 44 -5.61 -23.43 0.08
CA GLN A 44 -6.04 -24.47 -0.87
C GLN A 44 -5.29 -25.80 -0.68
N GLU A 45 -4.03 -25.74 -0.27
CA GLU A 45 -3.20 -26.92 0.00
C GLU A 45 -3.42 -27.51 1.41
N GLY A 46 -4.35 -26.94 2.20
CA GLY A 46 -4.66 -27.40 3.55
C GLY A 46 -3.52 -27.16 4.55
N ARG A 47 -2.55 -26.30 4.22
CA ARG A 47 -1.43 -25.94 5.11
C ARG A 47 -1.83 -24.95 6.18
N ILE A 48 -2.85 -24.15 5.91
CA ILE A 48 -3.49 -23.25 6.87
C ILE A 48 -4.98 -23.54 6.93
N GLU A 49 -5.54 -23.49 8.13
CA GLU A 49 -6.93 -23.80 8.40
C GLU A 49 -7.61 -22.51 8.87
N ILE A 50 -8.56 -22.00 8.08
CA ILE A 50 -9.37 -20.84 8.48
C ILE A 50 -10.46 -21.35 9.41
N LYS A 51 -10.24 -21.20 10.71
CA LYS A 51 -11.16 -21.73 11.74
C LYS A 51 -12.36 -20.82 11.97
N THR A 52 -12.26 -19.54 11.62
CA THR A 52 -13.34 -18.58 11.81
C THR A 52 -13.36 -17.56 10.68
N ALA A 53 -14.54 -16.98 10.40
CA ALA A 53 -14.71 -15.92 9.41
C ALA A 53 -13.88 -14.64 9.70
N ASP A 54 -13.28 -14.55 10.89
CA ASP A 54 -12.52 -13.40 11.38
C ASP A 54 -11.15 -13.24 10.69
N ASP A 55 -10.50 -14.32 10.27
CA ASP A 55 -9.19 -14.23 9.59
C ASP A 55 -9.34 -13.69 8.16
N LEU A 56 -10.42 -14.06 7.48
CA LEU A 56 -10.78 -13.50 6.16
C LEU A 56 -11.17 -12.02 6.29
N LYS A 57 -11.90 -11.67 7.36
CA LYS A 57 -12.27 -10.29 7.66
C LYS A 57 -11.03 -9.41 7.86
N LYS A 58 -10.04 -9.85 8.63
CA LYS A 58 -8.78 -9.10 8.84
C LYS A 58 -8.00 -8.87 7.54
N LEU A 59 -7.95 -9.85 6.66
CA LEU A 59 -7.25 -9.70 5.37
C LEU A 59 -7.95 -8.67 4.46
N ILE A 60 -9.29 -8.66 4.46
CA ILE A 60 -10.08 -7.69 3.70
C ILE A 60 -9.99 -6.29 4.33
N GLU A 61 -9.98 -6.18 5.67
CA GLU A 61 -9.79 -4.91 6.37
C GLU A 61 -8.43 -4.27 6.04
N ILE A 62 -7.36 -5.06 6.03
CA ILE A 62 -6.02 -4.60 5.63
C ILE A 62 -6.01 -4.11 4.17
N ASP A 63 -6.64 -4.85 3.25
CA ASP A 63 -6.72 -4.43 1.84
C ASP A 63 -7.53 -3.12 1.67
N ILE A 64 -8.63 -2.96 2.40
CA ILE A 64 -9.46 -1.74 2.40
C ILE A 64 -8.72 -0.54 3.00
N GLU A 65 -8.02 -0.72 4.12
CA GLU A 65 -7.20 0.33 4.74
C GLU A 65 -6.10 0.80 3.78
N LEU A 66 -5.41 -0.14 3.12
CA LEU A 66 -4.39 0.17 2.12
C LEU A 66 -4.95 0.88 0.88
N GLN A 67 -6.24 0.69 0.55
CA GLN A 67 -6.91 1.40 -0.53
C GLN A 67 -7.38 2.81 -0.12
N LYS A 68 -7.73 3.02 1.15
CA LYS A 68 -8.18 4.31 1.68
C LYS A 68 -7.06 5.34 1.74
N ASP A 69 -5.83 4.92 2.02
CA ASP A 69 -4.64 5.79 1.96
C ASP A 69 -4.29 6.26 0.54
N GLY A 70 -5.04 5.84 -0.49
CA GLY A 70 -4.93 6.31 -1.88
C GLY A 70 -5.85 7.48 -2.25
N PHE A 71 -6.70 7.94 -1.32
CA PHE A 71 -7.61 9.07 -1.49
C PHE A 71 -7.34 10.14 -0.43
N ASP A 72 -6.23 10.85 -0.55
CA ASP A 72 -6.01 12.20 -0.01
C ASP A 72 -4.98 12.93 -0.90
#